data_AF-A0A966NWD5-F1
#
_entry.id   AF-A0A966NWD5-F1
#
_cell.length_a   1.000
_cell.length_b   1.000
_cell.length_c   1.000
_cell.angle_alpha   90.00
_cell.angle_beta   90.00
_cell.angle_gamma   90.00
#
_symmetry.space_group_name_H-M   'P 1'
#
loop_
_entity.id
_entity.type
_entity.pdbx_description
1 polymer ?
#
loop_
_entity_poly.entity_id
_entity_poly.type
_entity_poly.pdbx_seq_one_letter_code
_entity_poly.pdbx_strand_id
1 'polypeptide(L)' 'EVKTLELRAGDLQIFRGRHSLHRVTRVSKDSRPRHSAIFAYTAEPGVIGRVERTRQLFGRVLPAHEEAERQRVRSDALLD' A
#
# COMPACT_ATOMS: atom_id res chain seq x y z
N GLU A 1 -17.93 9.15 10.03
CA GLU A 1 -17.86 10.47 9.37
C GLU A 1 -16.73 10.46 8.35
N VAL A 2 -16.92 11.09 7.18
CA VAL A 2 -15.88 11.19 6.14
C VAL A 2 -15.16 12.52 6.31
N LYS A 3 -13.82 12.50 6.34
CA LYS A 3 -12.99 13.70 6.36
C LYS A 3 -12.39 13.95 4.97
N THR A 4 -12.54 15.17 4.47
CA THR A 4 -11.93 15.63 3.22
C THR A 4 -10.77 16.56 3.55
N LEU A 5 -9.61 16.35 2.93
CA LEU A 5 -8.39 17.11 3.17
C LEU A 5 -7.95 17.80 1.88
N GLU A 6 -7.72 19.11 1.96
CA GLU A 6 -7.13 19.92 0.89
C GLU A 6 -5.60 19.98 1.07
N LEU A 7 -4.90 19.06 0.40
CA LEU A 7 -3.45 18.86 0.58
C LEU A 7 -2.62 19.79 -0.32
N ARG A 8 -1.52 20.31 0.25
CA ARG A 8 -0.52 21.14 -0.42
C ARG A 8 0.82 20.41 -0.49
N ALA A 9 1.69 20.88 -1.38
CA ALA A 9 3.07 20.38 -1.43
C ALA A 9 3.77 20.65 -0.09
N GLY A 10 4.35 19.60 0.50
CA GLY A 10 4.97 19.65 1.82
C GLY A 10 4.12 19.06 2.94
N ASP A 11 2.81 18.86 2.73
CA ASP A 11 1.96 18.24 3.75
C ASP A 11 2.32 16.77 3.97
N LEU A 12 2.46 16.37 5.24
CA LEU A 12 2.68 14.99 5.67
C LEU A 12 1.41 14.43 6.31
N GLN A 13 0.94 13.31 5.80
CA GLN A 13 -0.16 12.56 6.40
C GLN A 13 0.36 11.27 7.03
N ILE A 14 -0.01 11.06 8.30
CA ILE A 14 0.25 9.82 9.03
C ILE A 14 -1.09 9.25 9.46
N PHE A 15 -1.36 8.01 9.07
CA PHE A 15 -2.58 7.30 9.44
C PHE A 15 -2.30 5.82 9.63
N ARG A 16 -3.15 5.14 10.40
CA ARG A 16 -3.06 3.68 10.58
C ARG A 16 -3.54 3.00 9.30
N GLY A 17 -2.70 2.20 8.65
CA GLY A 17 -3.06 1.59 7.36
C GLY A 17 -4.27 0.65 7.44
N ARG A 18 -4.29 -0.26 8.42
CA ARG A 18 -5.36 -1.27 8.57
C ARG A 18 -6.67 -0.60 8.97
N HIS A 19 -7.76 -0.95 8.26
CA HIS A 19 -9.12 -0.43 8.45
C HIS A 19 -9.31 1.07 8.16
N SER A 20 -8.40 1.70 7.41
CA SER A 20 -8.54 3.11 7.00
C SER A 20 -8.90 3.23 5.53
N LEU A 21 -10.20 3.15 5.23
CA LEU A 21 -10.70 3.37 3.88
C LEU A 21 -10.47 4.83 3.48
N HIS A 22 -9.81 5.04 2.35
CA HIS A 22 -9.55 6.37 1.81
C HIS A 22 -9.63 6.33 0.28
N ARG A 23 -9.86 7.50 -0.33
CA ARG A 23 -9.94 7.67 -1.78
C ARG A 23 -9.18 8.91 -2.17
N VAL A 24 -8.39 8.83 -3.24
CA VAL A 24 -7.80 9.98 -3.91
C VAL A 24 -8.71 10.40 -5.05
N THR A 25 -9.08 11.68 -5.12
CA THR A 25 -9.85 12.22 -6.24
C THR A 25 -9.04 12.22 -7.53
N ARG A 26 -9.73 12.15 -8.68
CA ARG A 26 -9.08 12.20 -9.98
C ARG A 26 -8.33 13.52 -10.14
N VAL A 27 -7.07 13.45 -10.56
CA VAL A 27 -6.28 14.63 -10.93
C VAL A 27 -6.84 15.21 -12.24
N SER A 28 -7.15 16.51 -12.27
CA SER A 28 -7.68 17.19 -13.46
C SER A 28 -6.63 17.21 -14.58
N LYS A 29 -7.09 17.21 -15.84
CA LYS A 29 -6.19 17.31 -17.01
C LYS A 29 -5.44 18.64 -17.04
N ASP A 30 -6.04 19.70 -16.53
CA ASP A 30 -5.48 21.06 -16.54
C ASP A 30 -4.65 21.36 -15.28
N SER A 31 -4.51 20.40 -14.35
CA SER A 31 -3.74 20.63 -13.12
C SER A 31 -2.25 20.46 -13.34
N ARG A 32 -1.45 21.17 -12.53
CA ARG A 32 -0.02 20.87 -12.39
C ARG A 32 0.18 19.41 -11.93
N PRO A 33 1.29 18.76 -12.29
CA PRO A 33 1.59 17.41 -11.82
C PRO A 33 1.59 17.32 -10.29
N ARG A 34 0.89 16.32 -9.75
CA ARG A 34 0.87 16.02 -8.31
C ARG A 34 1.78 14.83 -8.02
N HIS A 35 2.96 15.11 -7.48
CA HIS A 35 3.87 14.06 -7.02
C HIS A 35 3.62 13.76 -5.55
N SER A 36 3.68 12.48 -5.19
CA SER A 36 3.52 12.03 -3.79
C SER A 36 4.47 10.88 -3.54
N ALA A 37 5.10 10.89 -2.36
CA ALA A 37 5.84 9.76 -1.84
C ALA A 37 4.98 9.02 -0.81
N ILE A 38 4.87 7.70 -0.94
CA ILE A 38 4.10 6.87 -0.02
C ILE A 38 5.07 5.94 0.68
N PHE A 39 5.13 6.06 1.99
CA PHE A 39 5.88 5.15 2.85
C PHE A 39 4.91 4.23 3.58
N ALA A 40 5.26 2.95 3.67
CA ALA A 40 4.53 1.97 4.47
C ALA A 40 5.48 1.46 5.56
N TYR A 41 4.99 1.45 6.80
CA TYR A 41 5.74 0.99 7.96
C TYR A 41 5.03 -0.21 8.58
N THR A 42 5.82 -1.14 9.07
CA THR A 42 5.41 -2.34 9.79
C THR A 42 6.16 -2.37 11.10
N ALA A 43 5.50 -2.81 12.17
CA ALA A 43 6.13 -2.91 13.49
C ALA A 43 7.17 -4.04 13.51
N GLU A 44 6.86 -5.15 12.83
CA GLU A 44 7.73 -6.32 12.79
C GLU A 44 8.79 -6.18 11.68
N PRO A 45 10.06 -6.50 11.98
CA PRO A 45 11.13 -6.51 10.99
C PRO A 45 10.94 -7.63 9.95
N GLY A 46 11.46 -7.42 8.74
CA GLY A 46 11.49 -8.47 7.71
C GLY A 46 10.13 -8.79 7.06
N VAL A 47 9.06 -8.06 7.38
CA VAL A 47 7.76 -8.27 6.73
C VAL A 47 7.84 -7.91 5.26
N ILE A 48 7.65 -8.91 4.40
CA ILE A 48 7.52 -8.78 2.96
C ILE A 48 6.03 -8.92 2.59
N GLY A 49 5.55 -8.16 1.60
CA GLY A 49 4.17 -8.24 1.12
C GLY A 49 3.84 -9.58 0.44
N ARG A 50 2.54 -9.91 0.35
CA ARG A 50 2.06 -11.06 -0.44
C ARG A 50 2.30 -10.83 -1.93
N VAL A 51 2.67 -11.86 -2.67
CA VAL A 51 2.95 -11.76 -4.13
C VAL A 51 1.75 -11.18 -4.88
N GLU A 52 0.55 -11.70 -4.63
CA GLU A 52 -0.67 -11.25 -5.29
C GLU A 52 -0.92 -9.75 -5.08
N ARG A 53 -0.90 -9.31 -3.82
CA ARG A 53 -1.16 -7.91 -3.46
C ARG A 53 -0.09 -6.96 -3.99
N THR A 54 1.19 -7.35 -3.94
CA THR A 54 2.28 -6.56 -4.52
C THR A 54 2.09 -6.40 -6.03
N ARG A 55 1.71 -7.47 -6.74
CA ARG A 55 1.42 -7.40 -8.18
C ARG A 55 0.23 -6.50 -8.50
N GLN A 56 -0.86 -6.58 -7.72
CA GLN A 56 -2.03 -5.70 -7.89
C GLN A 56 -1.68 -4.22 -7.71
N LEU A 57 -0.86 -3.89 -6.69
CA LEU A 57 -0.52 -2.51 -6.37
C LEU A 57 0.54 -1.90 -7.30
N PHE A 58 1.53 -2.69 -7.70
CA PHE A 58 2.72 -2.18 -8.40
C PHE A 58 2.89 -2.71 -9.82
N GLY A 59 2.05 -3.64 -10.26
CA GLY A 59 2.15 -4.30 -11.57
C GLY A 59 3.32 -5.28 -11.70
N ARG A 60 4.17 -5.41 -10.67
CA ARG A 60 5.37 -6.26 -10.68
C ARG A 60 5.68 -6.79 -9.29
N VAL A 61 6.49 -7.85 -9.25
CA VAL A 61 7.03 -8.44 -8.01
C VAL A 61 8.55 -8.61 -8.14
N LEU A 62 9.21 -8.88 -7.02
CA LEU A 62 10.66 -9.14 -6.94
C LEU A 62 10.89 -10.57 -6.46
N PRO A 63 12.07 -11.18 -6.72
CA PRO A 63 12.38 -12.53 -6.24
C PRO A 63 12.19 -12.70 -4.73
N ALA A 64 12.48 -11.67 -3.94
CA ALA A 64 12.26 -11.67 -2.49
C ALA A 64 10.78 -11.87 -2.09
N HIS A 65 9.83 -11.38 -2.91
CA HIS A 65 8.40 -11.63 -2.67
C HIS A 65 8.05 -13.09 -2.91
N GLU A 66 8.59 -13.69 -3.98
CA GLU A 66 8.33 -15.09 -4.32
C GLU A 66 8.97 -16.05 -3.32
N GLU A 67 10.19 -15.76 -2.88
CA GLU A 67 10.88 -16.52 -1.83
C GLU A 67 10.11 -16.44 -0.52
N ALA A 68 9.71 -15.24 -0.10
CA ALA A 68 8.89 -15.06 1.09
C ALA A 68 7.56 -15.82 0.99
N GLU A 69 6.93 -15.89 -0.19
CA GLU A 69 5.69 -16.66 -0.38
C GLU A 69 5.91 -18.16 -0.24
N ARG A 70 7.01 -18.71 -0.77
CA ARG A 70 7.38 -20.13 -0.61
C ARG A 70 7.63 -20.50 0.86
N GLN A 71 8.27 -19.60 1.60
CA GLN A 71 8.62 -19.82 3.01
C GLN A 71 7.45 -19.61 3.97
N ARG A 72 6.36 -18.97 3.53
CA ARG A 72 5.18 -18.77 4.37
C ARG A 72 4.53 -20.12 4.66
N VAL A 73 4.71 -20.59 5.88
CA VAL A 73 3.94 -21.70 6.43
C VAL A 73 2.48 -21.25 6.51
N ARG A 74 1.59 -21.90 5.75
CA ARG A 74 0.15 -21.73 5.91
C ARG A 74 -0.22 -22.17 7.33
N SER A 75 -0.68 -21.24 8.16
CA SER A 75 -1.07 -21.50 9.54
C SER A 75 -2.49 -22.09 9.68
N ASP A 76 -3.23 -22.20 8.57
CA ASP A 76 -4.56 -22.80 8.54
C ASP A 76 -4.73 -23.75 7.35
N ALA A 77 -5.67 -24.69 7.52
CA ALA A 77 -5.99 -25.75 6.57
C ALA A 77 -7.14 -25.35 5.62
N LEU A 78 -7.39 -24.05 5.47
CA LEU A 78 -8.47 -23.57 4.61
C LEU A 78 -7.96 -23.41 3.18
N LEU A 79 -8.74 -23.95 2.25
CA LEU A 79 -8.58 -23.75 0.81
C LEU A 79 -9.47 -22.55 0.45
N ASP A 80 -8.84 -21.44 0.06
CA ASP A 80 -9.51 -20.43 -0.76
C ASP A 80 -9.52 -20.89 -2.24
#